data_AF-A0A1C6AMP1-F1
#
_entry.id   AF-A0A1C6AMP1-F1
#
_cell.length_a   1.000
_cell.length_b   1.000
_cell.length_c   1.000
_cell.angle_alpha   90.00
_cell.angle_beta   90.00
_cell.angle_gamma   90.00
#
_symmetry.space_group_name_H-M   'P 1'
#
loop_
_entity.id
_entity.type
_entity.pdbx_description
1 polymer ?
#
loop_
_entity_poly.entity_id
_entity_poly.type
_entity_poly.pdbx_seq_one_letter_code
_entity_poly.pdbx_strand_id
1 'polypeptide(L)'
;MNKIERQEQQLMQHIRQKRWNECLQLAEQLRKESGEKRLLQLAEQAYCAVLADPARRDDRCALQGLASLYYRDYMVRFTSRPFGALPYDKQECFQKARDTLELLLEKGRQPEQLYRYAQILYRNAKDGQGQGDFAALCRQKEQAYRVYDETVSLLEKWGPADKGLYCRACYGLSRCGLESFSLNSFVLEELMLVFSVPSSVYGSRGGHLARLRRIYDCLERVLEIEGLPRHIEDMAAVIQAKQAYEKSWDIYYLLGKLFDCAGQFSLCHNKESARRLAERYYSYACEIDAARRRAQQRVPGFQHMYTALLTFYQRHRREDQFYAAWEQYHPLVGFSAEFHFLSQARWLIIRKEYEAARHYLAAQLQERQWSHSVVRRAVVLQDMVQVAISGSTTGLQGIYKPFQMQQLDKISRQEPYMSLCRG
;
A
#
# COMPACT_ATOMS: atom_id res chain seq x y z
N MET A 1 -11.21 47.14 -0.62
CA MET A 1 -11.28 46.02 0.34
C MET A 1 -11.63 44.75 -0.42
N ASN A 2 -10.66 43.86 -0.57
CA ASN A 2 -10.81 42.59 -1.27
C ASN A 2 -11.73 41.64 -0.46
N LYS A 3 -12.33 40.64 -1.13
CA LYS A 3 -13.24 39.64 -0.54
C LYS A 3 -12.64 38.98 0.71
N ILE A 4 -11.36 38.63 0.68
CA ILE A 4 -10.65 38.00 1.81
C ILE A 4 -10.57 38.94 3.01
N GLU A 5 -10.26 40.23 2.80
CA GLU A 5 -10.18 41.23 3.87
C GLU A 5 -11.55 41.44 4.53
N ARG A 6 -12.64 41.39 3.75
CA ARG A 6 -14.02 41.42 4.26
C ARG A 6 -14.31 40.22 5.16
N GLN A 7 -13.93 39.02 4.71
CA GLN A 7 -14.13 37.78 5.47
C GLN A 7 -13.30 37.77 6.76
N GLU A 8 -12.08 38.30 6.73
CA GLU A 8 -11.22 38.45 7.91
C GLU A 8 -11.81 39.44 8.93
N GLN A 9 -12.25 40.62 8.49
CA GLN A 9 -12.92 41.58 9.37
C GLN A 9 -14.20 41.00 9.99
N GLN A 10 -15.01 40.30 9.19
CA GLN A 10 -16.21 39.64 9.65
C GLN A 10 -15.91 38.58 10.72
N LEU A 11 -14.88 37.75 10.49
CA LEU A 11 -14.45 36.75 11.48
C LEU A 11 -14.01 37.42 12.79
N MET A 12 -13.15 38.45 12.72
CA MET A 12 -12.67 39.15 13.91
C MET A 12 -13.80 39.83 14.68
N GLN A 13 -14.83 40.34 13.98
CA GLN A 13 -16.03 40.87 14.60
C GLN A 13 -16.81 39.77 15.34
N HIS A 14 -17.05 38.61 14.72
CA HIS A 14 -17.74 37.49 15.37
C HIS A 14 -16.98 37.00 16.61
N ILE A 15 -15.64 36.88 16.54
CA ILE A 15 -14.81 36.49 17.69
C ILE A 15 -14.92 37.50 18.83
N ARG A 16 -14.78 38.81 18.55
CA ARG A 16 -14.90 39.86 19.57
C ARG A 16 -16.26 39.87 20.25
N GLN A 17 -17.31 39.57 19.49
CA GLN A 17 -18.70 39.50 19.98
C GLN A 17 -19.06 38.13 20.57
N LYS A 18 -18.12 37.17 20.62
CA LYS A 18 -18.35 35.77 21.05
C LYS A 18 -19.51 35.08 20.31
N ARG A 19 -19.69 35.43 19.04
CA ARG A 19 -20.72 34.88 18.13
C ARG A 19 -20.24 33.56 17.53
N TRP A 20 -20.14 32.54 18.38
CA TRP A 20 -19.46 31.27 18.06
C TRP A 20 -20.15 30.45 16.97
N ASN A 21 -21.48 30.47 16.91
CA ASN A 21 -22.22 29.75 15.87
C ASN A 21 -21.96 30.39 14.50
N GLU A 22 -21.85 31.72 14.45
CA GLU A 22 -21.50 32.47 13.24
C GLU A 22 -20.04 32.24 12.83
N CYS A 23 -19.11 32.11 13.79
CA CYS A 23 -17.75 31.67 13.50
C CYS A 23 -17.73 30.29 12.82
N LEU A 24 -18.51 29.32 13.32
CA LEU A 24 -18.59 27.97 12.74
C LEU A 24 -19.20 27.97 11.34
N GLN A 25 -20.26 28.74 11.12
CA GLN A 25 -20.90 28.88 9.81
C GLN A 25 -19.94 29.52 8.79
N LEU A 26 -19.24 30.59 9.19
CA LEU A 26 -18.24 31.24 8.35
C LEU A 26 -17.07 30.29 8.03
N ALA A 27 -16.57 29.54 9.02
CA ALA A 27 -15.51 28.56 8.83
C ALA A 27 -15.90 27.49 7.79
N GLU A 28 -17.12 26.96 7.89
CA GLU A 28 -17.63 25.97 6.96
C GLU A 28 -17.77 26.52 5.53
N GLN A 29 -18.21 27.77 5.39
CA GLN A 29 -18.27 28.46 4.10
C GLN A 29 -16.87 28.65 3.50
N LEU A 30 -15.93 29.19 4.26
CA LEU A 30 -14.55 29.41 3.84
C LEU A 30 -13.86 28.10 3.42
N ARG A 31 -14.16 27.01 4.12
CA ARG A 31 -13.66 25.67 3.82
C ARG A 31 -14.18 25.14 2.49
N LYS A 32 -15.44 25.43 2.12
CA LYS A 32 -16.08 25.00 0.85
C LYS A 32 -15.62 25.79 -0.36
N GLU A 33 -15.28 27.06 -0.19
CA GLU A 33 -14.79 27.95 -1.26
C GLU A 33 -13.31 27.67 -1.66
N SER A 34 -12.78 26.47 -1.37
CA SER A 34 -11.34 26.23 -1.28
C SER A 34 -10.59 26.14 -2.61
N GLY A 35 -9.65 27.07 -2.78
CA GLY A 35 -8.48 27.03 -3.68
C GLY A 35 -7.33 27.93 -3.19
N GLU A 36 -7.58 28.81 -2.21
CA GLU A 36 -6.63 29.81 -1.72
C GLU A 36 -6.17 29.53 -0.28
N LYS A 37 -4.86 29.65 -0.05
CA LYS A 37 -4.20 29.48 1.27
C LYS A 37 -4.88 30.26 2.38
N ARG A 38 -5.20 31.52 2.10
CA ARG A 38 -5.66 32.48 3.11
C ARG A 38 -7.05 32.15 3.63
N LEU A 39 -7.95 31.66 2.76
CA LEU A 39 -9.28 31.21 3.16
C LEU A 39 -9.21 29.99 4.10
N LEU A 40 -8.27 29.07 3.85
CA LEU A 40 -8.05 27.92 4.71
C LEU A 40 -7.52 28.32 6.10
N GLN A 41 -6.59 29.28 6.13
CA GLN A 41 -6.08 29.84 7.39
C GLN A 41 -7.19 30.54 8.19
N LEU A 42 -8.06 31.30 7.52
CA LEU A 42 -9.20 31.95 8.17
C LEU A 42 -10.20 30.92 8.73
N ALA A 43 -10.46 29.83 8.00
CA ALA A 43 -11.31 28.75 8.50
C ALA A 43 -10.71 28.06 9.74
N GLU A 44 -9.41 27.75 9.72
CA GLU A 44 -8.70 27.21 10.89
C GLU A 44 -8.75 28.17 12.08
N GLN A 45 -8.47 29.46 11.87
CA GLN A 45 -8.55 30.48 12.92
C GLN A 45 -9.93 30.54 13.55
N ALA A 46 -10.99 30.45 12.75
CA ALA A 46 -12.36 30.45 13.24
C ALA A 46 -12.65 29.26 14.16
N TYR A 47 -12.25 28.05 13.78
CA TYR A 47 -12.42 26.87 14.63
C TYR A 47 -11.56 26.94 15.89
N CYS A 48 -10.29 27.34 15.78
CA CYS A 48 -9.39 27.49 16.92
C CYS A 48 -9.89 28.55 17.91
N ALA A 49 -10.49 29.64 17.43
CA ALA A 49 -11.08 30.67 18.29
C ALA A 49 -12.26 30.13 19.12
N VAL A 50 -13.11 29.28 18.53
CA VAL A 50 -14.19 28.60 19.27
C VAL A 50 -13.62 27.69 20.36
N LEU A 51 -12.57 26.93 20.06
CA LEU A 51 -11.94 26.00 21.01
C LEU A 51 -11.08 26.70 22.07
N ALA A 52 -10.67 27.95 21.84
CA ALA A 52 -9.95 28.77 22.81
C ALA A 52 -10.87 29.30 23.92
N ASP A 53 -12.19 29.36 23.71
CA ASP A 53 -13.15 29.68 24.75
C ASP A 53 -13.25 28.49 25.74
N PRO A 54 -12.96 28.68 27.04
CA PRO A 54 -13.01 27.60 28.03
C PRO A 54 -14.35 26.87 28.09
N ALA A 55 -15.47 27.55 27.81
CA ALA A 55 -16.81 26.95 27.80
C ALA A 55 -17.08 26.10 26.55
N ARG A 56 -16.24 26.22 25.51
CA ARG A 56 -16.37 25.52 24.22
C ARG A 56 -15.12 24.77 23.78
N ARG A 57 -14.18 24.55 24.71
CA ARG A 57 -12.93 23.80 24.47
C ARG A 57 -13.15 22.42 23.83
N ASP A 58 -14.31 21.84 24.08
CA ASP A 58 -14.71 20.52 23.60
C ASP A 58 -15.80 20.56 22.52
N ASP A 59 -16.01 21.71 21.86
CA ASP A 59 -17.03 21.88 20.82
C ASP A 59 -16.78 20.91 19.65
N ARG A 60 -17.70 19.94 19.52
CA ARG A 60 -17.58 18.83 18.56
C ARG A 60 -17.61 19.32 17.11
N CYS A 61 -18.38 20.37 16.81
CA CYS A 61 -18.47 20.92 15.47
C CYS A 61 -17.13 21.58 15.06
N ALA A 62 -16.52 22.34 15.98
CA ALA A 62 -15.21 22.93 15.75
C ALA A 62 -14.12 21.87 15.53
N LEU A 63 -14.10 20.84 16.39
CA LEU A 63 -13.16 19.72 16.27
C LEU A 63 -13.33 18.95 14.95
N GLN A 64 -14.57 18.64 14.54
CA GLN A 64 -14.86 17.99 13.26
C GLN A 64 -14.45 18.85 12.06
N GLY A 65 -14.64 20.17 12.17
CA GLY A 65 -14.19 21.15 11.19
C GLY A 65 -12.69 21.10 10.96
N LEU A 66 -11.92 21.20 12.05
CA LEU A 66 -10.44 21.11 12.04
C LEU A 66 -9.95 19.75 11.52
N ALA A 67 -10.50 18.65 12.05
CA ALA A 67 -10.10 17.31 11.63
C ALA A 67 -10.28 17.12 10.11
N SER A 68 -11.39 17.61 9.57
CA SER A 68 -11.66 17.57 8.13
C SER A 68 -10.67 18.41 7.31
N LEU A 69 -10.32 19.60 7.81
CA LEU A 69 -9.40 20.52 7.15
C LEU A 69 -7.99 19.91 7.10
N TYR A 70 -7.45 19.47 8.24
CA TYR A 70 -6.10 18.89 8.30
C TYR A 70 -6.01 17.57 7.54
N TYR A 71 -7.03 16.71 7.64
CA TYR A 71 -7.12 15.48 6.86
C TYR A 71 -7.06 15.76 5.36
N ARG A 72 -7.87 16.72 4.87
CA ARG A 72 -7.87 17.09 3.44
C ARG A 72 -6.50 17.58 3.01
N ASP A 73 -5.89 18.50 3.76
CA ASP A 73 -4.60 19.10 3.41
C ASP A 73 -3.48 18.04 3.39
N TYR A 74 -3.49 17.12 4.34
CA TYR A 74 -2.59 15.96 4.34
C TYR A 74 -2.79 15.07 3.11
N MET A 75 -4.04 14.72 2.78
CA MET A 75 -4.35 13.85 1.64
C MET A 75 -4.00 14.48 0.28
N VAL A 76 -4.21 15.79 0.13
CA VAL A 76 -3.80 16.52 -1.07
C VAL A 76 -2.28 16.42 -1.25
N ARG A 77 -1.50 16.68 -0.20
CA ARG A 77 -0.03 16.56 -0.23
C ARG A 77 0.46 15.13 -0.47
N PHE A 78 -0.28 14.12 -0.02
CA PHE A 78 0.04 12.72 -0.30
C PHE A 78 -0.04 12.39 -1.80
N THR A 79 -0.99 12.96 -2.53
CA THR A 79 -1.24 12.63 -3.95
C THR A 79 -0.37 13.37 -4.97
N SER A 80 0.62 14.14 -4.52
CA SER A 80 1.59 14.87 -5.37
C SER A 80 0.97 15.79 -6.44
N ARG A 81 -0.29 16.23 -6.27
CA ARG A 81 -0.86 17.27 -7.13
C ARG A 81 -0.34 18.64 -6.66
N PRO A 82 0.14 19.52 -7.57
CA PRO A 82 0.53 20.88 -7.23
C PRO A 82 -0.72 21.68 -6.89
N PHE A 83 -1.16 21.62 -5.64
CA PHE A 83 -2.30 22.39 -5.14
C PHE A 83 -1.78 23.55 -4.29
N GLY A 84 -1.48 24.66 -4.95
CA GLY A 84 -1.21 25.96 -4.33
C GLY A 84 -0.22 25.97 -3.16
N ALA A 85 -0.12 27.13 -2.48
CA ALA A 85 0.65 27.24 -1.25
C ALA A 85 -0.21 26.80 -0.06
N LEU A 86 -0.37 25.50 0.21
CA LEU A 86 -1.03 25.03 1.44
C LEU A 86 -0.30 25.57 2.71
N PRO A 87 -1.02 25.78 3.83
CA PRO A 87 -0.48 26.48 5.00
C PRO A 87 0.68 25.77 5.71
N TYR A 88 0.61 24.45 5.80
CA TYR A 88 1.54 23.61 6.57
C TYR A 88 2.25 22.60 5.70
N ASP A 89 3.41 22.12 6.11
CA ASP A 89 4.08 21.02 5.43
C ASP A 89 3.34 19.67 5.65
N LYS A 90 3.79 18.61 4.98
CA LYS A 90 3.14 17.29 5.02
C LYS A 90 3.14 16.67 6.43
N GLN A 91 4.23 16.84 7.18
CA GLN A 91 4.37 16.24 8.51
C GLN A 91 3.55 17.00 9.55
N GLU A 92 3.55 18.32 9.46
CA GLU A 92 2.71 19.17 10.31
C GLU A 92 1.21 18.93 10.05
N CYS A 93 0.79 18.80 8.79
CA CYS A 93 -0.59 18.40 8.46
C CYS A 93 -0.95 17.03 9.08
N PHE A 94 -0.05 16.05 9.01
CA PHE A 94 -0.26 14.73 9.61
C PHE A 94 -0.45 14.84 11.13
N GLN A 95 0.46 15.55 11.81
CA GLN A 95 0.43 15.69 13.27
C GLN A 95 -0.86 16.39 13.74
N LYS A 96 -1.22 17.53 13.12
CA LYS A 96 -2.46 18.25 13.40
C LYS A 96 -3.71 17.40 13.14
N ALA A 97 -3.73 16.65 12.03
CA ALA A 97 -4.84 15.74 11.72
C ALA A 97 -4.95 14.61 12.75
N ARG A 98 -3.82 13.99 13.11
CA ARG A 98 -3.75 12.90 14.10
C ARG A 98 -4.30 13.34 15.44
N ASP A 99 -3.77 14.43 15.99
CA ASP A 99 -4.12 14.89 17.34
C ASP A 99 -5.59 15.31 17.43
N THR A 100 -6.11 15.97 16.38
CA THR A 100 -7.53 16.37 16.34
C THR A 100 -8.46 15.17 16.20
N LEU A 101 -8.07 14.16 15.40
CA LEU A 101 -8.86 12.94 15.24
C LEU A 101 -8.85 12.08 16.51
N GLU A 102 -7.72 11.97 17.20
CA GLU A 102 -7.62 11.26 18.49
C GLU A 102 -8.56 11.88 19.52
N LEU A 103 -8.55 13.20 19.66
CA LEU A 103 -9.46 13.92 20.56
C LEU A 103 -10.95 13.70 20.20
N LEU A 104 -11.29 13.66 18.91
CA LEU A 104 -12.66 13.33 18.48
C LEU A 104 -13.04 11.89 18.83
N LEU A 105 -12.13 10.93 18.66
CA LEU A 105 -12.37 9.53 18.93
C LEU A 105 -12.53 9.23 20.43
N GLU A 106 -11.84 9.98 21.30
CA GLU A 106 -12.05 9.94 22.75
C GLU A 106 -13.46 10.38 23.15
N LYS A 107 -14.02 11.37 22.44
CA LYS A 107 -15.38 11.88 22.68
C LYS A 107 -16.48 11.03 22.05
N GLY A 108 -16.14 10.17 21.10
CA GLY A 108 -17.09 9.28 20.46
C GLY A 108 -16.56 8.67 19.17
N ARG A 109 -16.57 7.34 19.11
CA ARG A 109 -16.02 6.57 17.99
C ARG A 109 -17.03 6.50 16.83
N GLN A 110 -16.92 7.45 15.91
CA GLN A 110 -17.74 7.51 14.70
C GLN A 110 -17.00 6.91 13.50
N PRO A 111 -17.66 6.12 12.62
CA PRO A 111 -17.03 5.46 11.49
C PRO A 111 -16.24 6.38 10.57
N GLU A 112 -16.76 7.57 10.26
CA GLU A 112 -16.07 8.51 9.37
C GLU A 112 -14.73 8.97 9.97
N GLN A 113 -14.69 9.24 11.28
CA GLN A 113 -13.47 9.69 11.94
C GLN A 113 -12.47 8.54 12.12
N LEU A 114 -12.96 7.34 12.43
CA LEU A 114 -12.12 6.14 12.47
C LEU A 114 -11.50 5.85 11.10
N TYR A 115 -12.28 5.92 10.02
CA TYR A 115 -11.80 5.76 8.65
C TYR A 115 -10.68 6.76 8.32
N ARG A 116 -10.92 8.04 8.57
CA ARG A 116 -9.93 9.10 8.30
C ARG A 116 -8.66 8.88 9.12
N TYR A 117 -8.79 8.53 10.40
CA TYR A 117 -7.67 8.23 11.29
C TYR A 117 -6.86 7.03 10.79
N ALA A 118 -7.52 5.91 10.47
CA ALA A 118 -6.87 4.73 9.89
C ALA A 118 -6.13 5.07 8.59
N GLN A 119 -6.73 5.91 7.75
CA GLN A 119 -6.16 6.29 6.48
C GLN A 119 -4.89 7.14 6.63
N ILE A 120 -4.89 8.17 7.49
CA ILE A 120 -3.68 8.98 7.70
C ILE A 120 -2.55 8.16 8.33
N LEU A 121 -2.88 7.26 9.27
CA LEU A 121 -1.89 6.38 9.89
C LEU A 121 -1.25 5.47 8.85
N TYR A 122 -2.06 4.82 8.01
CA TYR A 122 -1.58 3.93 6.97
C TYR A 122 -0.73 4.65 5.92
N ARG A 123 -1.18 5.81 5.45
CA ARG A 123 -0.51 6.62 4.43
C ARG A 123 0.84 7.15 4.92
N ASN A 124 0.87 7.69 6.15
CA ASN A 124 2.10 8.20 6.75
C ASN A 124 3.14 7.08 6.92
N ALA A 125 2.71 5.91 7.38
CA ALA A 125 3.59 4.74 7.49
C ALA A 125 4.11 4.21 6.13
N LYS A 126 3.47 4.60 5.02
CA LYS A 126 3.87 4.22 3.66
C LYS A 126 4.86 5.17 3.01
N ASP A 127 4.76 6.46 3.34
CA ASP A 127 5.59 7.50 2.74
C ASP A 127 7.07 7.39 3.12
N GLY A 128 7.39 6.70 4.22
CA GLY A 128 8.77 6.52 4.70
C GLY A 128 9.48 7.79 5.14
N GLN A 129 8.87 8.97 4.96
CA GLN A 129 9.33 10.26 5.48
C GLN A 129 8.87 10.53 6.92
N GLY A 130 8.01 9.67 7.48
CA GLY A 130 7.71 9.70 8.91
C GLY A 130 8.98 9.41 9.69
N GLN A 131 9.40 10.35 10.54
CA GLN A 131 10.50 10.19 11.47
C GLN A 131 10.19 9.03 12.42
N GLY A 132 10.66 7.84 12.08
CA GLY A 132 10.41 6.63 12.87
C GLY A 132 11.31 5.52 12.39
N ASP A 133 11.84 4.75 13.34
CA ASP A 133 12.51 3.51 12.99
C ASP A 133 11.52 2.55 12.29
N PHE A 134 12.08 1.54 11.64
CA PHE A 134 11.30 0.55 10.91
C PHE A 134 10.20 -0.12 11.78
N ALA A 135 10.48 -0.32 13.07
CA ALA A 135 9.54 -0.96 13.99
C ALA A 135 8.35 -0.04 14.29
N ALA A 136 8.57 1.27 14.40
CA ALA A 136 7.52 2.26 14.56
C ALA A 136 6.58 2.28 13.36
N LEU A 137 7.11 2.26 12.13
CA LEU A 137 6.30 2.19 10.91
C LEU A 137 5.45 0.91 10.86
N CYS A 138 6.01 -0.24 11.29
CA CYS A 138 5.26 -1.49 11.38
C CYS A 138 4.12 -1.41 12.42
N ARG A 139 4.39 -0.86 13.61
CA ARG A 139 3.37 -0.66 14.65
C ARG A 139 2.26 0.26 14.17
N GLN A 140 2.60 1.31 13.44
CA GLN A 140 1.63 2.26 12.90
C GLN A 140 0.74 1.63 11.81
N LYS A 141 1.29 0.77 10.94
CA LYS A 141 0.48 -0.01 9.98
C LYS A 141 -0.46 -0.98 10.69
N GLU A 142 0.02 -1.65 11.73
CA GLU A 142 -0.81 -2.57 12.52
C GLU A 142 -1.92 -1.82 13.27
N GLN A 143 -1.62 -0.62 13.81
CA GLN A 143 -2.64 0.26 14.39
C GLN A 143 -3.67 0.68 13.33
N ALA A 144 -3.24 1.10 12.15
CA ALA A 144 -4.14 1.46 11.06
C ALA A 144 -5.06 0.30 10.67
N TYR A 145 -4.54 -0.93 10.57
CA TYR A 145 -5.34 -2.12 10.30
C TYR A 145 -6.42 -2.32 11.36
N ARG A 146 -6.09 -2.22 12.65
CA ARG A 146 -7.06 -2.37 13.74
C ARG A 146 -8.16 -1.32 13.70
N VAL A 147 -7.81 -0.06 13.43
CA VAL A 147 -8.79 1.02 13.31
C VAL A 147 -9.69 0.82 12.08
N TYR A 148 -9.14 0.35 10.95
CA TYR A 148 -9.96 -0.04 9.80
C TYR A 148 -10.93 -1.18 10.14
N ASP A 149 -10.47 -2.22 10.81
CA ASP A 149 -11.31 -3.36 11.20
C ASP A 149 -12.44 -2.95 12.15
N GLU A 150 -12.15 -2.06 13.09
CA GLU A 150 -13.17 -1.45 13.93
C GLU A 150 -14.17 -0.61 13.11
N THR A 151 -13.67 0.20 12.17
CA THR A 151 -14.52 1.01 11.28
C THR A 151 -15.51 0.13 10.53
N VAL A 152 -15.02 -0.94 9.89
CA VAL A 152 -15.83 -1.91 9.13
C VAL A 152 -16.84 -2.58 10.07
N SER A 153 -16.41 -3.01 11.25
CA SER A 153 -17.28 -3.67 12.23
C SER A 153 -18.41 -2.77 12.75
N LEU A 154 -18.16 -1.47 12.92
CA LEU A 154 -19.20 -0.51 13.29
C LEU A 154 -20.19 -0.27 12.16
N LEU A 155 -19.71 -0.15 10.92
CA LEU A 155 -20.55 0.02 9.74
C LEU A 155 -21.42 -1.21 9.46
N GLU A 156 -20.90 -2.41 9.71
CA GLU A 156 -21.68 -3.66 9.63
C GLU A 156 -22.84 -3.68 10.65
N LYS A 157 -22.62 -3.15 11.86
CA LYS A 157 -23.63 -3.08 12.92
C LYS A 157 -24.70 -2.02 12.67
N TRP A 158 -24.30 -0.86 12.13
CA TRP A 158 -25.22 0.26 11.89
C TRP A 158 -26.05 0.10 10.61
N GLY A 159 -25.76 -0.94 9.80
CA GLY A 159 -26.30 -1.11 8.47
C GLY A 159 -25.66 -0.15 7.46
N PRO A 160 -25.87 -0.36 6.15
CA PRO A 160 -25.17 0.38 5.10
C PRO A 160 -25.76 1.79 4.87
N ALA A 161 -25.89 2.60 5.93
CA ALA A 161 -26.36 3.98 5.84
C ALA A 161 -25.46 4.83 4.92
N ASP A 162 -24.15 4.53 4.90
CA ASP A 162 -23.19 5.08 3.94
C ASP A 162 -22.42 3.93 3.25
N LYS A 163 -23.00 3.42 2.15
CA LYS A 163 -22.38 2.40 1.30
C LYS A 163 -20.99 2.80 0.80
N GLY A 164 -20.76 4.10 0.56
CA GLY A 164 -19.49 4.60 0.04
C GLY A 164 -18.39 4.55 1.08
N LEU A 165 -18.67 5.02 2.31
CA LEU A 165 -17.73 4.90 3.42
C LEU A 165 -17.42 3.43 3.74
N TYR A 166 -18.43 2.56 3.73
CA TYR A 166 -18.25 1.13 3.96
C TYR A 166 -17.35 0.48 2.90
N CYS A 167 -17.62 0.74 1.61
CA CYS A 167 -16.79 0.26 0.51
C CYS A 167 -15.31 0.70 0.66
N ARG A 168 -15.08 1.99 0.92
CA ARG A 168 -13.72 2.53 1.12
C ARG A 168 -13.02 1.97 2.36
N ALA A 169 -13.77 1.74 3.45
CA ALA A 169 -13.22 1.14 4.67
C ALA A 169 -12.83 -0.32 4.44
N CYS A 170 -13.68 -1.13 3.78
CA CYS A 170 -13.37 -2.51 3.39
C CYS A 170 -12.15 -2.58 2.48
N TYR A 171 -12.07 -1.70 1.48
CA TYR A 171 -10.93 -1.61 0.58
C TYR A 171 -9.64 -1.18 1.32
N GLY A 172 -9.73 -0.15 2.18
CA GLY A 172 -8.61 0.35 2.99
C GLY A 172 -8.06 -0.70 3.95
N LEU A 173 -8.95 -1.43 4.64
CA LEU A 173 -8.63 -2.59 5.48
C LEU A 173 -7.86 -3.63 4.69
N SER A 174 -8.39 -4.00 3.51
CA SER A 174 -7.82 -5.05 2.66
C SER A 174 -6.41 -4.70 2.19
N ARG A 175 -6.23 -3.46 1.70
CA ARG A 175 -4.94 -2.96 1.24
C ARG A 175 -3.91 -2.88 2.37
N CYS A 176 -4.31 -2.35 3.53
CA CYS A 176 -3.44 -2.25 4.71
C CYS A 176 -3.07 -3.64 5.24
N GLY A 177 -4.06 -4.53 5.39
CA GLY A 177 -3.90 -5.88 5.90
C GLY A 177 -2.98 -6.74 5.03
N LEU A 178 -3.13 -6.69 3.70
CA LEU A 178 -2.28 -7.46 2.77
C LEU A 178 -0.81 -7.04 2.82
N GLU A 179 -0.51 -5.79 3.14
CA GLU A 179 0.87 -5.33 3.28
C GLU A 179 1.53 -5.80 4.58
N SER A 180 0.75 -6.17 5.60
CA SER A 180 1.29 -6.75 6.83
C SER A 180 1.88 -8.16 6.63
N PHE A 181 1.52 -8.84 5.53
CA PHE A 181 2.09 -10.13 5.15
C PHE A 181 3.40 -10.02 4.36
N SER A 182 3.78 -8.81 3.93
CA SER A 182 5.07 -8.62 3.25
C SER A 182 6.19 -9.04 4.19
N LEU A 183 7.11 -9.84 3.68
CA LEU A 183 8.33 -10.11 4.42
C LEU A 183 9.10 -8.81 4.51
N ASN A 184 9.23 -8.29 5.71
CA ASN A 184 9.95 -7.07 6.05
C ASN A 184 11.47 -7.16 5.80
N SER A 185 11.90 -8.10 4.97
CA SER A 185 13.26 -8.38 4.57
C SER A 185 13.28 -8.78 3.09
N PHE A 186 13.88 -7.93 2.27
CA PHE A 186 14.09 -8.24 0.85
C PHE A 186 14.94 -9.51 0.65
N VAL A 187 15.85 -9.85 1.59
CA VAL A 187 16.59 -11.12 1.59
C VAL A 187 15.62 -12.30 1.60
N LEU A 188 14.64 -12.29 2.50
CA LEU A 188 13.64 -13.37 2.58
C LEU A 188 12.71 -13.37 1.37
N GLU A 189 12.35 -12.20 0.84
CA GLU A 189 11.57 -12.09 -0.40
C GLU A 189 12.31 -12.75 -1.57
N GLU A 190 13.59 -12.44 -1.76
CA GLU A 190 14.40 -13.06 -2.82
C GLU A 190 14.57 -14.56 -2.58
N LEU A 191 14.80 -15.01 -1.33
CA LEU A 191 14.96 -16.43 -1.01
C LEU A 191 13.71 -17.24 -1.38
N MET A 192 12.54 -16.74 -1.00
CA MET A 192 11.27 -17.35 -1.38
C MET A 192 11.08 -17.35 -2.90
N LEU A 193 11.50 -16.27 -3.56
CA LEU A 193 11.35 -16.12 -5.00
C LEU A 193 12.23 -17.10 -5.77
N VAL A 194 13.53 -17.18 -5.48
CA VAL A 194 14.49 -17.94 -6.31
C VAL A 194 14.76 -19.38 -5.82
N PHE A 195 14.61 -19.67 -4.52
CA PHE A 195 14.86 -21.01 -3.96
C PHE A 195 13.61 -21.72 -3.41
N SER A 196 12.43 -21.08 -3.43
CA SER A 196 11.20 -21.66 -2.87
C SER A 196 11.33 -22.07 -1.39
N VAL A 197 12.24 -21.44 -0.64
CA VAL A 197 12.42 -21.72 0.79
C VAL A 197 11.11 -21.39 1.52
N PRO A 198 10.47 -22.36 2.20
CA PRO A 198 9.23 -22.09 2.92
C PRO A 198 9.46 -21.04 4.00
N SER A 199 8.70 -19.95 3.94
CA SER A 199 8.67 -18.97 5.01
C SER A 199 7.40 -19.14 5.84
N SER A 200 7.55 -19.24 7.15
CA SER A 200 6.44 -19.13 8.09
C SER A 200 6.15 -17.67 8.35
N VAL A 201 4.88 -17.29 8.39
CA VAL A 201 4.52 -15.94 8.84
C VAL A 201 4.98 -15.77 10.28
N TYR A 202 5.53 -14.59 10.60
CA TYR A 202 5.85 -14.23 11.97
C TYR A 202 4.55 -14.10 12.80
N GLY A 203 4.49 -14.72 13.98
CA GLY A 203 3.32 -14.67 14.87
C GLY A 203 2.34 -15.82 14.69
N SER A 204 1.10 -15.65 15.17
CA SER A 204 0.10 -16.73 15.23
C SER A 204 -0.48 -17.06 13.85
N ARG A 205 -0.32 -18.31 13.41
CA ARG A 205 -0.99 -18.84 12.21
C ARG A 205 -2.51 -18.64 12.25
N GLY A 206 -3.13 -18.83 13.42
CA GLY A 206 -4.57 -18.62 13.60
C GLY A 206 -4.97 -17.15 13.39
N GLY A 207 -4.18 -16.21 13.91
CA GLY A 207 -4.39 -14.78 13.69
C GLY A 207 -4.26 -14.38 12.22
N HIS A 208 -3.28 -14.94 11.52
CA HIS A 208 -3.09 -14.71 10.08
C HIS A 208 -4.23 -15.28 9.23
N LEU A 209 -4.74 -16.47 9.58
CA LEU A 209 -5.93 -17.03 8.95
C LEU A 209 -7.17 -16.16 9.17
N ALA A 210 -7.39 -15.68 10.38
CA ALA A 210 -8.50 -14.78 10.68
C ALA A 210 -8.40 -13.47 9.89
N ARG A 211 -7.19 -12.90 9.80
CA ARG A 211 -6.91 -11.69 9.00
C ARG A 211 -7.18 -11.91 7.52
N LEU A 212 -6.70 -13.01 6.91
CA LEU A 212 -6.98 -13.31 5.50
C LEU A 212 -8.48 -13.47 5.23
N ARG A 213 -9.21 -14.16 6.12
CA ARG A 213 -10.67 -14.30 6.01
C ARG A 213 -11.34 -12.94 6.06
N ARG A 214 -10.98 -12.10 7.04
CA ARG A 214 -11.53 -10.74 7.16
C ARG A 214 -11.28 -9.89 5.91
N ILE A 215 -10.09 -9.98 5.33
CA ILE A 215 -9.74 -9.28 4.08
C ILE A 215 -10.58 -9.84 2.92
N TYR A 216 -10.71 -11.16 2.81
CA TYR A 216 -11.53 -11.79 1.76
C TYR A 216 -12.98 -11.30 1.84
N ASP A 217 -13.59 -11.35 3.02
CA ASP A 217 -14.96 -10.90 3.24
C ASP A 217 -15.13 -9.41 2.89
N CYS A 218 -14.15 -8.56 3.21
CA CYS A 218 -14.16 -7.16 2.83
C CYS A 218 -14.08 -6.96 1.30
N LEU A 219 -13.19 -7.67 0.61
CA LEU A 219 -13.06 -7.59 -0.85
C LEU A 219 -14.33 -8.07 -1.56
N GLU A 220 -14.98 -9.10 -1.01
CA GLU A 220 -16.29 -9.59 -1.47
C GLU A 220 -17.36 -8.49 -1.39
N ARG A 221 -17.40 -7.71 -0.30
CA ARG A 221 -18.31 -6.57 -0.18
C ARG A 221 -17.98 -5.43 -1.14
N VAL A 222 -16.70 -5.19 -1.39
CA VAL A 222 -16.29 -4.18 -2.38
C VAL A 222 -16.73 -4.59 -3.79
N LEU A 223 -16.57 -5.87 -4.17
CA LEU A 223 -17.08 -6.39 -5.44
C LEU A 223 -18.59 -6.20 -5.55
N GLU A 224 -19.35 -6.58 -4.52
CA GLU A 224 -20.81 -6.43 -4.48
C GLU A 224 -21.27 -4.98 -4.64
N ILE A 225 -20.66 -4.05 -3.89
CA ILE A 225 -21.04 -2.62 -3.91
C ILE A 225 -20.70 -1.97 -5.26
N GLU A 226 -19.58 -2.34 -5.88
CA GLU A 226 -19.17 -1.83 -7.20
C GLU A 226 -19.85 -2.57 -8.37
N GLY A 227 -20.67 -3.60 -8.09
CA GLY A 227 -21.33 -4.39 -9.12
C GLY A 227 -20.37 -5.20 -9.99
N LEU A 228 -19.25 -5.65 -9.41
CA LEU A 228 -18.20 -6.39 -10.10
C LEU A 228 -18.34 -7.89 -9.87
N PRO A 229 -18.19 -8.73 -10.91
CA PRO A 229 -18.33 -10.16 -10.76
C PRO A 229 -17.07 -10.79 -10.14
N ARG A 230 -17.24 -11.88 -9.39
CA ARG A 230 -16.10 -12.71 -8.92
C ARG A 230 -15.35 -13.36 -10.09
N HIS A 231 -16.10 -13.78 -11.11
CA HIS A 231 -15.58 -14.37 -12.33
C HIS A 231 -15.95 -13.50 -13.52
N ILE A 232 -14.96 -12.98 -14.22
CA ILE A 232 -15.19 -12.15 -15.40
C ILE A 232 -15.36 -13.08 -16.60
N GLU A 233 -16.59 -13.14 -17.10
CA GLU A 233 -16.95 -13.78 -18.37
C GLU A 233 -16.90 -12.77 -19.52
N ASP A 234 -17.37 -11.53 -19.27
CA ASP A 234 -17.29 -10.41 -20.21
C ASP A 234 -16.36 -9.32 -19.68
N MET A 235 -15.13 -9.30 -20.21
CA MET A 235 -14.13 -8.30 -19.85
C MET A 235 -14.52 -6.89 -20.31
N ALA A 236 -15.21 -6.76 -21.44
CA ALA A 236 -15.61 -5.46 -21.96
C ALA A 236 -16.67 -4.81 -21.06
N ALA A 237 -17.64 -5.59 -20.57
CA ALA A 237 -18.63 -5.12 -19.61
C ALA A 237 -17.96 -4.57 -18.33
N VAL A 238 -16.96 -5.27 -17.78
CA VAL A 238 -16.23 -4.82 -16.58
C VAL A 238 -15.43 -3.54 -16.84
N ILE A 239 -14.81 -3.41 -18.01
CA ILE A 239 -14.05 -2.19 -18.39
C ILE A 239 -14.98 -0.98 -18.51
N GLN A 240 -16.20 -1.18 -19.02
CA GLN A 240 -17.19 -0.11 -19.23
C GLN A 240 -18.02 0.20 -17.97
N ALA A 241 -18.01 -0.70 -16.98
CA ALA A 241 -18.77 -0.55 -15.74
C ALA A 241 -18.41 0.74 -15.01
N LYS A 242 -19.42 1.53 -14.66
CA LYS A 242 -19.24 2.74 -13.86
C LYS A 242 -19.02 2.37 -12.41
N GLN A 243 -17.82 2.64 -11.91
CA GLN A 243 -17.42 2.39 -10.53
C GLN A 243 -17.46 3.65 -9.69
N ALA A 244 -18.18 3.60 -8.57
CA ALA A 244 -18.52 4.76 -7.75
C ALA A 244 -17.39 5.13 -6.78
N TYR A 245 -16.70 4.15 -6.19
CA TYR A 245 -15.75 4.39 -5.09
C TYR A 245 -14.35 3.85 -5.41
N GLU A 246 -14.23 2.56 -5.71
CA GLU A 246 -12.96 1.85 -5.91
C GLU A 246 -12.88 1.20 -7.30
N LYS A 247 -11.66 0.95 -7.79
CA LYS A 247 -11.43 0.60 -9.20
C LYS A 247 -11.15 -0.87 -9.41
N SER A 248 -11.81 -1.50 -10.40
CA SER A 248 -11.75 -2.95 -10.65
C SER A 248 -10.34 -3.49 -10.73
N TRP A 249 -9.45 -2.83 -11.48
CA TRP A 249 -8.07 -3.30 -11.63
C TRP A 249 -7.34 -3.42 -10.28
N ASP A 250 -7.53 -2.48 -9.36
CA ASP A 250 -6.90 -2.51 -8.04
C ASP A 250 -7.60 -3.53 -7.11
N ILE A 251 -8.93 -3.65 -7.19
CA ILE A 251 -9.70 -4.65 -6.45
C ILE A 251 -9.26 -6.08 -6.83
N TYR A 252 -9.19 -6.39 -8.12
CA TYR A 252 -8.73 -7.69 -8.60
C TYR A 252 -7.24 -7.90 -8.29
N TYR A 253 -6.41 -6.87 -8.34
CA TYR A 253 -5.02 -6.98 -7.87
C TYR A 253 -4.94 -7.38 -6.38
N LEU A 254 -5.76 -6.78 -5.50
CA LEU A 254 -5.81 -7.15 -4.08
C LEU A 254 -6.30 -8.59 -3.89
N LEU A 255 -7.27 -9.06 -4.68
CA LEU A 255 -7.70 -10.47 -4.68
C LEU A 255 -6.55 -11.40 -5.12
N GLY A 256 -5.83 -11.05 -6.18
CA GLY A 256 -4.65 -11.80 -6.62
C GLY A 256 -3.62 -11.91 -5.51
N LYS A 257 -3.30 -10.79 -4.86
CA LYS A 257 -2.37 -10.72 -3.73
C LYS A 257 -2.85 -11.53 -2.52
N LEU A 258 -4.14 -11.51 -2.21
CA LEU A 258 -4.73 -12.30 -1.13
C LEU A 258 -4.46 -13.79 -1.34
N PHE A 259 -4.79 -14.33 -2.51
CA PHE A 259 -4.61 -15.76 -2.79
C PHE A 259 -3.13 -16.14 -2.94
N ASP A 260 -2.32 -15.25 -3.51
CA ASP A 260 -0.86 -15.43 -3.58
C ASP A 260 -0.25 -15.52 -2.17
N CYS A 261 -0.60 -14.60 -1.27
CA CYS A 261 -0.19 -14.65 0.14
C CYS A 261 -0.69 -15.93 0.83
N ALA A 262 -1.95 -16.32 0.61
CA ALA A 262 -2.50 -17.54 1.21
C ALA A 262 -1.75 -18.80 0.79
N GLY A 263 -1.34 -18.90 -0.48
CA GLY A 263 -0.52 -19.98 -1.02
C GLY A 263 0.91 -19.97 -0.47
N GLN A 264 1.57 -18.82 -0.56
CA GLN A 264 2.96 -18.62 -0.11
C GLN A 264 3.17 -19.01 1.35
N PHE A 265 2.26 -18.58 2.23
CA PHE A 265 2.39 -18.78 3.67
C PHE A 265 1.67 -20.03 4.19
N SER A 266 1.19 -20.92 3.31
CA SER A 266 0.45 -22.14 3.69
C SER A 266 -0.75 -21.85 4.60
N LEU A 267 -1.45 -20.75 4.31
CA LEU A 267 -2.66 -20.28 4.99
C LEU A 267 -3.95 -20.71 4.25
N CYS A 268 -3.84 -21.71 3.38
CA CYS A 268 -4.95 -22.35 2.70
C CYS A 268 -4.73 -23.86 2.64
N HIS A 269 -5.83 -24.63 2.57
CA HIS A 269 -5.75 -26.09 2.46
C HIS A 269 -5.35 -26.53 1.05
N ASN A 270 -5.86 -25.85 0.01
CA ASN A 270 -5.57 -26.16 -1.38
C ASN A 270 -4.70 -25.06 -2.02
N LYS A 271 -3.37 -25.27 -1.98
CA LYS A 271 -2.38 -24.34 -2.54
C LYS A 271 -2.51 -24.17 -4.05
N GLU A 272 -2.89 -25.23 -4.75
CA GLU A 272 -3.06 -25.21 -6.21
C GLU A 272 -4.27 -24.36 -6.61
N SER A 273 -5.38 -24.48 -5.88
CA SER A 273 -6.54 -23.60 -6.08
C SER A 273 -6.20 -22.13 -5.79
N ALA A 274 -5.47 -21.86 -4.70
CA ALA A 274 -5.02 -20.51 -4.39
C ALA A 274 -4.13 -19.93 -5.50
N ARG A 275 -3.20 -20.74 -6.02
CA ARG A 275 -2.34 -20.36 -7.16
C ARG A 275 -3.15 -20.00 -8.40
N ARG A 276 -4.11 -20.83 -8.81
CA ARG A 276 -4.97 -20.57 -9.97
C ARG A 276 -5.81 -19.30 -9.81
N LEU A 277 -6.35 -19.06 -8.61
CA LEU A 277 -7.10 -17.85 -8.32
C LEU A 277 -6.20 -16.62 -8.33
N ALA A 278 -5.00 -16.70 -7.75
CA ALA A 278 -4.03 -15.62 -7.76
C ALA A 278 -3.65 -15.21 -9.19
N GLU A 279 -3.29 -16.20 -10.04
CA GLU A 279 -2.98 -16.00 -11.46
C GLU A 279 -4.14 -15.31 -12.18
N ARG A 280 -5.36 -15.85 -12.04
CA ARG A 280 -6.57 -15.30 -12.67
C ARG A 280 -6.80 -13.84 -12.29
N TYR A 281 -6.78 -13.51 -11.00
CA TYR A 281 -7.08 -12.17 -10.53
C TYR A 281 -5.98 -11.16 -10.89
N TYR A 282 -4.71 -11.57 -10.86
CA TYR A 282 -3.63 -10.73 -11.39
C TYR A 282 -3.78 -10.48 -12.90
N SER A 283 -4.16 -11.49 -13.67
CA SER A 283 -4.45 -11.34 -15.11
C SER A 283 -5.63 -10.39 -15.36
N TYR A 284 -6.73 -10.53 -14.64
CA TYR A 284 -7.86 -9.58 -14.73
C TYR A 284 -7.42 -8.14 -14.46
N ALA A 285 -6.64 -7.90 -13.41
CA ALA A 285 -6.12 -6.58 -13.09
C ALA A 285 -5.27 -5.98 -14.24
N CYS A 286 -4.38 -6.81 -14.82
CA CYS A 286 -3.53 -6.40 -15.94
C CYS A 286 -4.32 -6.15 -17.22
N GLU A 287 -5.28 -7.01 -17.56
CA GLU A 287 -6.11 -6.90 -18.77
C GLU A 287 -7.00 -5.65 -18.74
N ILE A 288 -7.65 -5.38 -17.60
CA ILE A 288 -8.47 -4.19 -17.40
C ILE A 288 -7.61 -2.92 -17.56
N ASP A 289 -6.47 -2.84 -16.88
CA ASP A 289 -5.60 -1.67 -16.99
C ASP A 289 -4.95 -1.54 -18.39
N ALA A 290 -4.62 -2.66 -19.04
CA ALA A 290 -4.08 -2.67 -20.40
C ALA A 290 -5.10 -2.11 -21.42
N ALA A 291 -6.36 -2.52 -21.33
CA ALA A 291 -7.42 -1.97 -22.18
C ALA A 291 -7.57 -0.45 -22.00
N ARG A 292 -7.53 0.04 -20.75
CA ARG A 292 -7.56 1.47 -20.44
C ARG A 292 -6.38 2.23 -21.04
N ARG A 293 -5.17 1.68 -20.95
CA ARG A 293 -3.96 2.28 -21.55
C ARG A 293 -4.07 2.37 -23.07
N ARG A 294 -4.57 1.32 -23.72
CA ARG A 294 -4.82 1.34 -25.18
C ARG A 294 -5.84 2.42 -25.56
N ALA A 295 -6.84 2.65 -24.70
CA ALA A 295 -7.79 3.76 -24.83
C ALA A 295 -7.24 5.12 -24.34
N GLN A 296 -5.91 5.25 -24.13
CA GLN A 296 -5.24 6.46 -23.64
C GLN A 296 -5.68 6.95 -22.24
N GLN A 297 -6.36 6.10 -21.46
CA GLN A 297 -6.80 6.37 -20.09
C GLN A 297 -5.75 5.92 -19.06
N ARG A 298 -4.48 6.29 -19.27
CA ARG A 298 -3.36 5.86 -18.41
C ARG A 298 -3.50 6.44 -17.00
N VAL A 299 -3.23 5.62 -15.99
CA VAL A 299 -3.08 6.07 -14.59
C VAL A 299 -1.62 5.89 -14.13
N PRO A 300 -0.96 6.96 -13.64
CA PRO A 300 0.37 6.86 -13.04
C PRO A 300 0.40 5.92 -11.81
N GLY A 301 1.51 5.21 -11.60
CA GLY A 301 1.72 4.38 -10.41
C GLY A 301 1.14 2.96 -10.44
N PHE A 302 0.45 2.57 -11.51
CA PHE A 302 -0.21 1.26 -11.64
C PHE A 302 0.63 0.14 -12.29
N GLN A 303 1.92 0.38 -12.54
CA GLN A 303 2.84 -0.64 -13.06
C GLN A 303 3.04 -1.83 -12.10
N HIS A 304 2.81 -1.62 -10.80
CA HIS A 304 3.07 -2.61 -9.76
C HIS A 304 2.24 -3.91 -9.92
N MET A 305 1.05 -3.83 -10.54
CA MET A 305 0.19 -5.00 -10.78
C MET A 305 0.82 -5.96 -11.80
N TYR A 306 1.37 -5.41 -12.90
CA TYR A 306 2.09 -6.19 -13.91
C TYR A 306 3.36 -6.82 -13.34
N THR A 307 4.13 -6.06 -12.55
CA THR A 307 5.31 -6.63 -11.89
C THR A 307 4.94 -7.71 -10.88
N ALA A 308 3.76 -7.63 -10.24
CA ALA A 308 3.28 -8.68 -9.34
C ALA A 308 2.94 -9.96 -10.10
N LEU A 309 2.26 -9.87 -11.26
CA LEU A 309 1.99 -11.02 -12.13
C LEU A 309 3.29 -11.69 -12.62
N LEU A 310 4.25 -10.90 -13.06
CA LEU A 310 5.55 -11.40 -13.52
C LEU A 310 6.34 -12.04 -12.36
N THR A 311 6.37 -11.40 -11.19
CA THR A 311 7.00 -11.98 -9.98
C THR A 311 6.30 -13.27 -9.55
N PHE A 312 4.98 -13.35 -9.69
CA PHE A 312 4.20 -14.55 -9.45
C PHE A 312 4.64 -15.69 -10.39
N TYR A 313 4.79 -15.43 -11.68
CA TYR A 313 5.29 -16.43 -12.62
C TYR A 313 6.71 -16.90 -12.31
N GLN A 314 7.61 -15.99 -11.92
CA GLN A 314 8.95 -16.35 -11.46
C GLN A 314 8.88 -17.29 -10.25
N ARG A 315 8.12 -16.91 -9.22
CA ARG A 315 7.95 -17.71 -7.98
C ARG A 315 7.42 -19.11 -8.25
N HIS A 316 6.52 -19.24 -9.23
CA HIS A 316 5.92 -20.50 -9.61
C HIS A 316 6.62 -21.21 -10.77
N ARG A 317 7.80 -20.72 -11.20
CA ARG A 317 8.64 -21.36 -12.24
C ARG A 317 7.91 -21.48 -13.60
N ARG A 318 7.10 -20.47 -13.93
CA ARG A 318 6.24 -20.40 -15.12
C ARG A 318 6.86 -19.49 -16.18
N GLU A 319 7.96 -19.94 -16.75
CA GLU A 319 8.80 -19.10 -17.60
C GLU A 319 8.12 -18.69 -18.91
N ASP A 320 7.46 -19.61 -19.60
CA ASP A 320 6.72 -19.30 -20.83
C ASP A 320 5.64 -18.25 -20.59
N GLN A 321 4.91 -18.37 -19.46
CA GLN A 321 3.89 -17.41 -19.08
C GLN A 321 4.48 -16.05 -18.70
N PHE A 322 5.66 -16.03 -18.09
CA PHE A 322 6.39 -14.79 -17.82
C PHE A 322 6.73 -14.05 -19.10
N TYR A 323 7.35 -14.72 -20.07
CA TYR A 323 7.75 -14.07 -21.33
C TYR A 323 6.55 -13.69 -22.19
N ALA A 324 5.51 -14.52 -22.25
CA ALA A 324 4.25 -14.16 -22.91
C ALA A 324 3.62 -12.88 -22.32
N ALA A 325 3.54 -12.79 -20.98
CA ALA A 325 3.05 -11.60 -20.31
C ALA A 325 4.00 -10.39 -20.49
N TRP A 326 5.31 -10.62 -20.50
CA TRP A 326 6.30 -9.58 -20.76
C TRP A 326 6.09 -8.95 -22.15
N GLU A 327 6.04 -9.78 -23.19
CA GLU A 327 5.81 -9.34 -24.57
C GLU A 327 4.48 -8.61 -24.73
N GLN A 328 3.43 -9.12 -24.10
CA GLN A 328 2.10 -8.51 -24.15
C GLN A 328 2.05 -7.13 -23.50
N TYR A 329 2.68 -6.96 -22.33
CA TYR A 329 2.50 -5.77 -21.49
C TYR A 329 3.64 -4.75 -21.57
N HIS A 330 4.87 -5.16 -21.89
CA HIS A 330 6.02 -4.27 -21.96
C HIS A 330 5.80 -3.06 -22.89
N PRO A 331 5.22 -3.21 -24.10
CA PRO A 331 4.94 -2.07 -24.98
C PRO A 331 3.95 -1.05 -24.39
N LEU A 332 3.08 -1.47 -23.46
CA LEU A 332 2.06 -0.62 -22.85
C LEU A 332 2.54 0.11 -21.60
N VAL A 333 3.44 -0.52 -20.84
CA VAL A 333 3.81 -0.04 -19.51
C VAL A 333 5.27 0.39 -19.40
N GLY A 334 6.16 -0.10 -20.25
CA GLY A 334 7.59 0.15 -20.20
C GLY A 334 8.20 -0.32 -18.87
N PHE A 335 8.44 -1.63 -18.72
CA PHE A 335 9.12 -2.15 -17.53
C PHE A 335 10.50 -1.50 -17.36
N SER A 336 10.87 -1.14 -16.13
CA SER A 336 12.13 -0.47 -15.86
C SER A 336 13.33 -1.38 -16.14
N ALA A 337 14.46 -0.78 -16.52
CA ALA A 337 15.72 -1.51 -16.68
C ALA A 337 16.13 -2.24 -15.38
N GLU A 338 15.81 -1.67 -14.22
CA GLU A 338 16.02 -2.28 -12.90
C GLU A 338 15.22 -3.58 -12.73
N PHE A 339 13.94 -3.57 -13.12
CA PHE A 339 13.09 -4.76 -13.05
C PHE A 339 13.57 -5.84 -14.03
N HIS A 340 13.96 -5.44 -15.24
CA HIS A 340 14.54 -6.35 -16.23
C HIS A 340 15.82 -7.02 -15.71
N PHE A 341 16.76 -6.22 -15.21
CA PHE A 341 18.03 -6.69 -14.65
C PHE A 341 17.82 -7.75 -13.56
N LEU A 342 17.05 -7.41 -12.52
CA LEU A 342 16.81 -8.35 -11.42
C LEU A 342 16.04 -9.59 -11.89
N SER A 343 15.11 -9.44 -12.83
CA SER A 343 14.35 -10.58 -13.35
C SER A 343 15.22 -11.57 -14.12
N GLN A 344 16.13 -11.08 -14.95
CA GLN A 344 17.07 -11.93 -15.68
C GLN A 344 17.99 -12.70 -14.72
N ALA A 345 18.56 -12.00 -13.73
CA ALA A 345 19.39 -12.65 -12.71
C ALA A 345 18.61 -13.74 -11.96
N ARG A 346 17.36 -13.48 -11.58
CA ARG A 346 16.50 -14.47 -10.91
C ARG A 346 16.22 -15.69 -11.78
N TRP A 347 15.97 -15.53 -13.07
CA TRP A 347 15.75 -16.67 -13.97
C TRP A 347 16.98 -17.56 -14.09
N LEU A 348 18.18 -16.97 -14.22
CA LEU A 348 19.44 -17.74 -14.20
C LEU A 348 19.58 -18.55 -12.91
N ILE A 349 19.28 -17.95 -11.75
CA ILE A 349 19.32 -18.66 -10.46
C ILE A 349 18.25 -19.75 -10.39
N ILE A 350 17.03 -19.46 -10.82
CA ILE A 350 15.91 -20.41 -10.84
C ILE A 350 16.23 -21.65 -11.69
N ARG A 351 16.90 -21.47 -12.83
CA ARG A 351 17.36 -22.54 -13.72
C ARG A 351 18.63 -23.24 -13.23
N LYS A 352 19.17 -22.81 -12.08
CA LYS A 352 20.42 -23.29 -11.49
C LYS A 352 21.67 -23.01 -12.35
N GLU A 353 21.60 -22.02 -13.22
CA GLU A 353 22.72 -21.51 -14.02
C GLU A 353 23.55 -20.52 -13.18
N TYR A 354 24.03 -20.98 -12.02
CA TYR A 354 24.62 -20.12 -10.99
C TYR A 354 25.86 -19.36 -11.46
N GLU A 355 26.71 -20.00 -12.27
CA GLU A 355 27.86 -19.33 -12.87
C GLU A 355 27.45 -18.20 -13.82
N ALA A 356 26.48 -18.44 -14.70
CA ALA A 356 25.95 -17.40 -15.58
C ALA A 356 25.31 -16.26 -14.77
N ALA A 357 24.56 -16.58 -13.71
CA ALA A 357 23.98 -15.59 -12.80
C ALA A 357 25.06 -14.71 -12.15
N ARG A 358 26.15 -15.31 -11.66
CA ARG A 358 27.29 -14.60 -11.04
C ARG A 358 27.93 -13.61 -12.01
N HIS A 359 28.25 -14.06 -13.22
CA HIS A 359 28.86 -13.22 -14.26
C HIS A 359 27.91 -12.09 -14.68
N TYR A 360 26.64 -12.40 -14.89
CA TYR A 360 25.63 -11.41 -15.27
C TYR A 360 25.46 -10.32 -14.21
N LEU A 361 25.33 -10.70 -12.93
CA LEU A 361 25.22 -9.76 -11.81
C LEU A 361 26.46 -8.86 -11.70
N ALA A 362 27.66 -9.44 -11.82
CA ALA A 362 28.91 -8.68 -11.75
C ALA A 362 29.05 -7.68 -12.91
N ALA A 363 28.77 -8.10 -14.14
CA ALA A 363 28.82 -7.22 -15.31
C ALA A 363 27.83 -6.05 -15.18
N GLN A 364 26.57 -6.34 -14.79
CA GLN A 364 25.56 -5.28 -14.63
C GLN A 364 25.92 -4.27 -13.54
N LEU A 365 26.54 -4.70 -12.43
CA LEU A 365 26.98 -3.80 -11.37
C LEU A 365 28.21 -2.94 -11.77
N GLN A 366 29.01 -3.38 -12.74
CA GLN A 366 30.15 -2.62 -13.26
C GLN A 366 29.75 -1.65 -14.37
N GLU A 367 28.86 -2.07 -15.27
CA GLU A 367 28.54 -1.33 -16.50
C GLU A 367 27.52 -0.20 -16.31
N ARG A 368 26.72 -0.23 -15.23
CA ARG A 368 25.59 0.69 -15.05
C ARG A 368 25.48 1.21 -13.63
N GLN A 369 25.07 2.46 -13.51
CA GLN A 369 24.69 3.05 -12.23
C GLN A 369 23.24 2.66 -11.90
N TRP A 370 23.07 1.90 -10.82
CA TRP A 370 21.77 1.47 -10.31
C TRP A 370 21.39 2.22 -9.04
N SER A 371 20.09 2.29 -8.75
CA SER A 371 19.64 2.79 -7.46
C SER A 371 20.17 1.91 -6.32
N HIS A 372 20.39 2.53 -5.15
CA HIS A 372 20.93 1.83 -3.98
C HIS A 372 20.08 0.60 -3.57
N SER A 373 18.75 0.65 -3.73
CA SER A 373 17.87 -0.49 -3.45
C SER A 373 18.11 -1.68 -4.40
N VAL A 374 18.37 -1.41 -5.67
CA VAL A 374 18.68 -2.43 -6.69
C VAL A 374 20.05 -3.04 -6.44
N VAL A 375 21.06 -2.22 -6.14
CA VAL A 375 22.40 -2.71 -5.78
C VAL A 375 22.32 -3.67 -4.60
N ARG A 376 21.60 -3.29 -3.53
CA ARG A 376 21.43 -4.18 -2.37
C ARG A 376 20.75 -5.51 -2.72
N ARG A 377 19.74 -5.51 -3.59
CA ARG A 377 19.09 -6.75 -4.05
C ARG A 377 20.04 -7.59 -4.90
N ALA A 378 20.81 -6.96 -5.79
CA ALA A 378 21.80 -7.66 -6.62
C ALA A 378 22.91 -8.31 -5.79
N VAL A 379 23.46 -7.61 -4.79
CA VAL A 379 24.45 -8.17 -3.84
C VAL A 379 23.87 -9.39 -3.11
N VAL A 380 22.61 -9.29 -2.67
CA VAL A 380 21.95 -10.44 -2.03
C VAL A 380 21.80 -11.62 -2.97
N LEU A 381 21.45 -11.41 -4.23
CA LEU A 381 21.39 -12.49 -5.22
C LEU A 381 22.79 -13.08 -5.49
N GLN A 382 23.85 -12.26 -5.53
CA GLN A 382 25.23 -12.73 -5.65
C GLN A 382 25.63 -13.61 -4.46
N ASP A 383 25.30 -13.19 -3.24
CA ASP A 383 25.57 -13.96 -2.04
C ASP A 383 24.79 -15.29 -2.02
N MET A 384 23.53 -15.29 -2.44
CA MET A 384 22.76 -16.53 -2.58
C MET A 384 23.39 -17.49 -3.59
N VAL A 385 23.85 -16.97 -4.74
CA VAL A 385 24.58 -17.73 -5.76
C VAL A 385 25.89 -18.30 -5.20
N GLN A 386 26.63 -17.49 -4.44
CA GLN A 386 27.86 -17.93 -3.78
C GLN A 386 27.60 -19.07 -2.79
N VAL A 387 26.54 -18.98 -1.98
CA VAL A 387 26.14 -20.06 -1.06
C VAL A 387 25.74 -21.32 -1.84
N ALA A 388 24.95 -21.19 -2.93
CA ALA A 388 24.55 -22.31 -3.75
C ALA A 388 25.73 -23.05 -4.41
N ILE A 389 26.79 -22.33 -4.81
CA ILE A 389 27.99 -22.90 -5.42
C ILE A 389 28.93 -23.50 -4.36
N SER A 390 29.22 -22.76 -3.30
CA SER A 390 30.26 -23.11 -2.31
C SER A 390 29.76 -23.95 -1.14
N GLY A 391 28.44 -24.01 -0.93
CA GLY A 391 27.82 -24.62 0.25
C GLY A 391 28.05 -23.86 1.55
N SER A 392 28.67 -22.67 1.52
CA SER A 392 29.07 -21.93 2.72
C SER A 392 28.53 -20.49 2.72
N THR A 393 28.16 -20.00 3.90
CA THR A 393 27.82 -18.58 4.13
C THR A 393 29.00 -17.76 4.66
N THR A 394 30.22 -18.29 4.61
CA THR A 394 31.43 -17.54 4.98
C THR A 394 31.83 -16.59 3.84
N GLY A 395 32.16 -15.35 4.17
CA GLY A 395 32.68 -14.37 3.19
C GLY A 395 31.63 -13.72 2.29
N LEU A 396 30.35 -13.73 2.69
CA LEU A 396 29.29 -13.01 1.99
C LEU A 396 29.54 -11.49 2.02
N GLN A 397 29.18 -10.81 0.93
CA GLN A 397 29.42 -9.39 0.74
C GLN A 397 28.39 -8.52 1.48
N GLY A 398 27.16 -9.02 1.62
CA GLY A 398 26.07 -8.36 2.32
C GLY A 398 26.19 -8.43 3.83
N ILE A 399 25.54 -7.48 4.52
CA ILE A 399 25.40 -7.48 5.97
C ILE A 399 24.05 -8.07 6.34
N TYR A 400 24.08 -9.21 7.04
CA TYR A 400 22.90 -10.00 7.38
C TYR A 400 22.68 -10.08 8.88
N LYS A 401 21.41 -10.02 9.29
CA LYS A 401 21.01 -10.34 10.67
C LYS A 401 21.13 -11.85 10.91
N PRO A 402 21.32 -12.31 12.16
CA PRO A 402 21.47 -13.74 12.46
C PRO A 402 20.36 -14.63 11.89
N PHE A 403 19.10 -14.18 11.95
CA PHE A 403 17.99 -14.95 11.38
C PHE A 403 18.02 -15.05 9.86
N GLN A 404 18.61 -14.06 9.16
CA GLN A 404 18.75 -14.08 7.70
C GLN A 404 19.86 -15.05 7.29
N MET A 405 20.97 -15.06 8.03
CA MET A 405 22.05 -16.04 7.87
C MET A 405 21.51 -17.48 7.98
N GLN A 406 20.69 -17.74 9.00
CA GLN A 406 20.04 -19.06 9.15
C GLN A 406 19.15 -19.45 7.97
N GLN A 407 18.57 -18.50 7.23
CA GLN A 407 17.80 -18.83 6.02
C GLN A 407 18.71 -19.02 4.80
N LEU A 408 19.80 -18.25 4.69
CA LEU A 408 20.80 -18.45 3.64
C LEU A 408 21.47 -19.83 3.76
N ASP A 409 21.79 -20.29 4.98
CA ASP A 409 22.32 -21.63 5.25
C ASP A 409 21.42 -22.77 4.72
N LYS A 410 20.12 -22.51 4.56
CA LYS A 410 19.20 -23.52 4.03
C LYS A 410 19.40 -23.77 2.53
N ILE A 411 19.95 -22.80 1.80
CA ILE A 411 20.31 -22.98 0.38
C ILE A 411 21.24 -24.19 0.25
N SER A 412 22.30 -24.23 1.07
CA SER A 412 23.29 -25.33 1.09
C SER A 412 22.70 -26.70 1.43
N ARG A 413 21.50 -26.76 2.00
CA ARG A 413 20.80 -28.00 2.39
C ARG A 413 19.76 -28.45 1.38
N GLN A 414 19.29 -27.55 0.52
CA GLN A 414 18.29 -27.85 -0.52
C GLN A 414 18.94 -28.25 -1.84
N GLU A 415 20.15 -27.78 -2.10
CA GLU A 415 20.94 -28.12 -3.27
C GLU A 415 21.98 -29.17 -2.86
N PRO A 416 21.83 -30.46 -3.22
CA PRO A 416 22.88 -31.43 -2.95
C PRO A 416 24.16 -30.98 -3.67
N TYR A 417 25.23 -30.88 -2.89
CA TYR A 417 26.59 -30.60 -3.32
C TYR A 417 26.89 -31.35 -4.63
N MET A 418 27.01 -30.65 -5.77
CA MET A 418 27.55 -31.23 -7.00
C MET A 418 29.07 -31.36 -6.85
N SER A 419 29.48 -32.24 -5.94
CA SER A 419 30.79 -32.88 -5.98
C SER A 419 30.68 -34.04 -6.97
N LEU A 420 30.82 -33.76 -8.26
CA LEU A 420 31.11 -34.81 -9.23
C LEU A 420 32.24 -34.37 -10.17
N CYS A 421 33.39 -34.99 -9.90
CA CYS A 421 34.43 -35.40 -10.85
C CYS A 421 35.46 -34.35 -11.30
N ARG A 422 36.57 -34.26 -10.56
CA ARG A 422 37.89 -34.36 -11.21
C ARG A 422 38.39 -35.79 -11.01
N GLY A 423 38.20 -36.61 -12.04
CA GLY A 423 39.05 -37.76 -12.32
C GLY A 423 40.24 -37.31 -13.14
#